data_AF-K1RVV9-F1
#
_entry.id   AF-K1RVV9-F1
#
_cell.length_a   1.000
_cell.length_b   1.000
_cell.length_c   1.000
_cell.angle_alpha   90.00
_cell.angle_beta   90.00
_cell.angle_gamma   90.00
#
_symmetry.space_group_name_H-M   'P 1'
#
loop_
_entity.id
_entity.type
_entity.pdbx_description
1 polymer ?
#
loop_
_entity_poly.entity_id
_entity_poly.type
_entity_poly.pdbx_seq_one_letter_code
_entity_poly.pdbx_strand_id
1 'polypeptide(L)'
;TFPIICRKQYRLGTPLILLRSSVRSEKFALGEAITAVFALAGATTELTGAYDGWNPDMQSPILKAMTASYEALYGRKPAVTAIHAGLECGIIGGKYPGLDMISFGPTISYPHSPDEKVEIASVAKFYDFLVHTLRNVPEK
;
A
#
# COMPACT_ATOMS: atom_id res chain seq x y z
N THR A 1 6.15 -6.12 0.46
CA THR A 1 7.52 -5.59 0.69
C THR A 1 8.37 -6.65 1.40
N PHE A 2 9.70 -6.59 1.33
CA PHE A 2 10.62 -7.40 2.15
C PHE A 2 11.69 -6.51 2.79
N PRO A 3 11.92 -6.56 4.11
CA PRO A 3 13.22 -6.25 4.68
C PRO A 3 14.28 -7.28 4.28
N ILE A 4 15.39 -6.81 3.72
CA ILE A 4 16.64 -7.56 3.58
C ILE A 4 17.56 -7.10 4.70
N ILE A 5 17.98 -8.06 5.51
CA ILE A 5 19.02 -7.87 6.51
C ILE A 5 20.29 -8.48 5.92
N CYS A 6 21.34 -7.66 5.75
CA CYS A 6 22.62 -8.15 5.26
C CYS A 6 23.66 -8.07 6.38
N ARG A 7 24.23 -9.20 6.76
CA ARG A 7 25.30 -9.28 7.76
C ARG A 7 26.61 -9.58 7.05
N LYS A 8 27.58 -8.68 7.18
CA LYS A 8 28.98 -8.92 6.80
C LYS A 8 29.79 -9.21 8.05
N GLN A 9 30.64 -10.23 8.00
CA GLN A 9 31.44 -10.69 9.14
C GLN A 9 32.65 -9.78 9.46
N TYR A 10 32.82 -8.65 8.75
CA TYR A 10 33.96 -7.73 8.95
C TYR A 10 33.52 -6.25 8.94
N ARG A 11 33.78 -5.58 10.08
CA ARG A 11 33.96 -4.12 10.38
C ARG A 11 33.02 -3.05 9.78
N LEU A 12 32.13 -3.35 8.86
CA LEU A 12 31.11 -2.44 8.32
C LEU A 12 29.74 -2.93 8.81
N GLY A 13 28.89 -2.03 9.28
CA GLY A 13 27.60 -2.36 9.90
C GLY A 13 26.65 -3.17 9.00
N THR A 14 25.50 -3.57 9.53
CA THR A 14 24.48 -4.38 8.85
C THR A 14 23.55 -3.48 8.01
N PRO A 15 23.64 -3.44 6.67
CA PRO A 15 22.67 -2.68 5.89
C PRO A 15 21.28 -3.33 5.94
N LEU A 16 20.27 -2.47 6.04
CA LEU A 16 18.85 -2.82 6.00
C LEU A 16 18.24 -2.22 4.73
N ILE A 17 17.61 -3.06 3.90
CA ILE A 17 17.02 -2.65 2.63
C ILE A 17 15.54 -3.04 2.61
N LEU A 18 14.68 -2.17 2.09
CA LEU A 18 13.25 -2.43 1.97
C LEU A 18 12.85 -2.59 0.49
N LEU A 19 12.50 -3.81 0.07
CA LEU A 19 12.09 -4.11 -1.30
C LEU A 19 10.61 -3.94 -1.52
N ARG A 20 10.23 -3.28 -2.62
CA ARG A 20 8.84 -3.09 -3.04
C ARG A 20 8.67 -3.49 -4.51
N SER A 21 7.58 -4.20 -4.80
CA SER A 21 7.04 -4.37 -6.15
C SER A 21 5.54 -4.66 -6.00
N SER A 22 4.75 -4.23 -7.00
CA SER A 22 3.34 -4.59 -7.13
C SER A 22 3.17 -6.05 -7.52
N VAL A 23 4.16 -6.64 -8.19
CA VAL A 23 4.12 -8.02 -8.68
C VAL A 23 4.94 -8.92 -7.76
N ARG A 24 4.32 -10.00 -7.27
CA ARG A 24 4.96 -10.92 -6.32
C ARG A 24 6.22 -11.56 -6.90
N SER A 25 6.18 -12.09 -8.13
CA SER A 25 7.34 -12.74 -8.76
C SER A 25 8.53 -11.78 -8.94
N GLU A 26 8.29 -10.57 -9.41
CA GLU A 26 9.33 -9.54 -9.57
C GLU A 26 9.97 -9.15 -8.24
N LYS A 27 9.17 -9.09 -7.17
CA LYS A 27 9.67 -8.84 -5.80
C LYS A 27 10.68 -9.91 -5.35
N PHE A 28 10.40 -11.19 -5.65
CA PHE A 28 11.32 -12.29 -5.35
C PHE A 28 12.57 -12.23 -6.22
N ALA A 29 12.42 -12.00 -7.52
CA ALA A 29 13.55 -11.86 -8.45
C ALA A 29 14.51 -10.72 -8.02
N LEU A 30 13.96 -9.59 -7.54
CA LEU A 30 14.76 -8.49 -6.99
C LEU A 30 15.50 -8.90 -5.70
N GLY A 31 14.85 -9.66 -4.81
CA GLY A 31 15.47 -10.19 -3.60
C GLY A 31 16.62 -11.16 -3.88
N GLU A 32 16.46 -12.01 -4.88
CA GLU A 32 17.50 -12.92 -5.36
C GLU A 32 18.67 -12.15 -5.97
N ALA A 33 18.41 -11.16 -6.83
CA ALA A 33 19.44 -10.33 -7.43
C ALA A 33 20.28 -9.58 -6.37
N ILE A 34 19.64 -8.98 -5.37
CA ILE A 34 20.35 -8.28 -4.28
C ILE A 34 21.14 -9.27 -3.43
N THR A 35 20.58 -10.44 -3.14
CA THR A 35 21.29 -11.51 -2.42
C THR A 35 22.53 -11.96 -3.16
N ALA A 36 22.46 -12.13 -4.49
CA ALA A 36 23.60 -12.49 -5.31
C ALA A 36 24.72 -11.43 -5.25
N VAL A 37 24.38 -10.14 -5.30
CA VAL A 37 25.36 -9.04 -5.17
C VAL A 37 26.07 -9.07 -3.81
N PHE A 38 25.34 -9.29 -2.72
CA PHE A 38 25.94 -9.38 -1.39
C PHE A 38 26.75 -10.65 -1.18
N ALA A 39 26.33 -11.77 -1.76
CA ALA A 39 27.10 -13.01 -1.76
C ALA A 39 28.46 -12.81 -2.46
N LEU A 40 28.50 -12.14 -3.62
CA LEU A 40 29.74 -11.77 -4.30
C LEU A 40 30.66 -10.87 -3.44
N ALA A 41 30.07 -10.06 -2.56
CA ALA A 41 30.80 -9.21 -1.62
C ALA A 41 31.24 -9.93 -0.31
N GLY A 42 31.02 -11.25 -0.21
CA GLY A 42 31.35 -12.05 0.98
C GLY A 42 30.43 -11.79 2.18
N ALA A 43 29.19 -11.38 1.95
CA ALA A 43 28.18 -11.14 2.98
C ALA A 43 27.08 -12.21 2.95
N THR A 44 26.36 -12.31 4.07
CA THR A 44 25.16 -13.16 4.21
C THR A 44 23.92 -12.28 4.21
N THR A 45 22.84 -12.73 3.58
CA THR A 45 21.56 -12.02 3.53
C THR A 45 20.43 -12.86 4.10
N GLU A 46 19.46 -12.17 4.69
CA GLU A 46 18.22 -12.74 5.18
C GLU A 46 17.04 -11.93 4.63
N LEU A 47 16.12 -12.59 3.92
CA LEU A 47 14.88 -11.99 3.40
C LEU A 47 13.75 -12.26 4.39
N THR A 48 13.19 -11.22 5.00
CA THR A 48 12.14 -11.34 6.02
C THR A 48 10.94 -10.43 5.70
N GLY A 49 9.88 -10.49 6.51
CA GLY A 49 8.78 -9.51 6.49
C GLY A 49 7.98 -9.45 5.17
N ALA A 50 7.88 -10.58 4.46
CA ALA A 50 7.18 -10.68 3.20
C ALA A 50 5.69 -10.33 3.33
N TYR A 51 5.20 -9.43 2.49
CA TYR A 51 3.77 -9.30 2.21
C TYR A 51 3.51 -8.96 0.75
N ASP A 52 2.34 -9.34 0.26
CA ASP A 52 1.94 -9.19 -1.14
C ASP A 52 1.30 -7.83 -1.44
N GLY A 53 1.36 -7.47 -2.71
CA GLY A 53 0.72 -6.26 -3.21
C GLY A 53 -0.80 -6.42 -3.21
N TRP A 54 -1.49 -5.31 -3.38
CA TRP A 54 -2.92 -5.28 -3.61
C TRP A 54 -3.16 -4.74 -5.01
N ASN A 55 -3.56 -5.62 -5.93
CA ASN A 55 -3.84 -5.23 -7.30
C ASN A 55 -5.23 -4.60 -7.41
N PRO A 56 -5.38 -3.51 -8.18
CA PRO A 56 -6.68 -2.87 -8.37
C PRO A 56 -7.62 -3.78 -9.16
N ASP A 57 -8.87 -3.85 -8.70
CA ASP A 57 -9.98 -4.44 -9.46
C ASP A 57 -10.88 -3.32 -9.99
N MET A 58 -10.80 -3.05 -11.30
CA MET A 58 -11.63 -2.02 -11.94
C MET A 58 -13.10 -2.42 -12.06
N GLN A 59 -13.44 -3.69 -11.80
CA GLN A 59 -14.82 -4.18 -11.75
C GLN A 59 -15.42 -4.17 -10.35
N SER A 60 -14.63 -3.84 -9.33
CA SER A 60 -15.01 -3.75 -7.93
C SER A 60 -16.33 -2.96 -7.73
N PRO A 61 -17.36 -3.59 -7.15
CA PRO A 61 -18.59 -2.91 -6.77
C PRO A 61 -18.38 -1.70 -5.86
N ILE A 62 -17.52 -1.82 -4.83
CA ILE A 62 -17.25 -0.70 -3.91
C ILE A 62 -16.53 0.45 -4.61
N LEU A 63 -15.63 0.17 -5.56
CA LEU A 63 -14.99 1.21 -6.36
C LEU A 63 -16.02 2.04 -7.15
N LYS A 64 -16.99 1.36 -7.78
CA LYS A 64 -18.07 2.02 -8.52
C LYS A 64 -18.96 2.85 -7.58
N ALA A 65 -19.37 2.28 -6.44
CA ALA A 65 -20.21 2.96 -5.45
C ALA A 65 -19.53 4.21 -4.84
N MET A 66 -18.24 4.11 -4.51
CA MET A 66 -17.46 5.23 -4.00
C MET A 66 -17.23 6.31 -5.06
N THR A 67 -16.97 5.92 -6.32
CA THR A 67 -16.82 6.88 -7.43
C THR A 67 -18.10 7.69 -7.62
N ALA A 68 -19.26 7.02 -7.65
CA ALA A 68 -20.56 7.67 -7.76
C ALA A 68 -20.87 8.58 -6.56
N SER A 69 -20.58 8.11 -5.34
CA SER A 69 -20.77 8.92 -4.11
C SER A 69 -19.93 10.19 -4.12
N TYR A 70 -18.69 10.12 -4.58
CA TYR A 70 -17.80 11.28 -4.65
C TYR A 70 -18.27 12.27 -5.72
N GLU A 71 -18.71 11.78 -6.88
CA GLU A 71 -19.25 12.61 -7.95
C GLU A 71 -20.56 13.31 -7.53
N ALA A 72 -21.44 12.62 -6.81
CA ALA A 72 -22.67 13.19 -6.24
C ALA A 72 -22.39 14.32 -5.23
N LEU A 73 -21.39 14.13 -4.34
CA LEU A 73 -21.06 15.13 -3.32
C LEU A 73 -20.29 16.33 -3.87
N TYR A 74 -19.39 16.13 -4.83
CA TYR A 74 -18.40 17.14 -5.22
C TYR A 74 -18.45 17.54 -6.69
N GLY A 75 -19.39 17.01 -7.47
CA GLY A 75 -19.61 17.36 -8.88
C GLY A 75 -18.45 16.97 -9.81
N ARG A 76 -17.54 16.09 -9.37
CA ARG A 76 -16.39 15.62 -10.15
C ARG A 76 -16.00 14.21 -9.74
N LYS A 77 -15.37 13.47 -10.66
CA LYS A 77 -14.85 12.14 -10.37
C LYS A 77 -13.61 12.20 -9.46
N PRO A 78 -13.47 11.25 -8.51
CA PRO A 78 -12.25 11.11 -7.74
C PRO A 78 -11.12 10.55 -8.61
N ALA A 79 -9.88 10.80 -8.22
CA ALA A 79 -8.74 10.13 -8.82
C ALA A 79 -8.62 8.70 -8.26
N VAL A 80 -8.75 7.70 -9.14
CA VAL A 80 -8.51 6.29 -8.80
C VAL A 80 -7.04 5.99 -9.09
N THR A 81 -6.27 5.65 -8.06
CA THR A 81 -4.82 5.49 -8.18
C THR A 81 -4.33 4.24 -7.46
N ALA A 82 -3.19 3.70 -7.93
CA ALA A 82 -2.37 2.78 -7.18
C ALA A 82 -1.16 3.53 -6.63
N ILE A 83 -0.75 3.23 -5.41
CA ILE A 83 0.41 3.86 -4.78
C ILE A 83 1.58 2.88 -4.68
N HIS A 84 2.81 3.38 -4.88
CA HIS A 84 4.03 2.59 -4.65
C HIS A 84 4.40 2.55 -3.15
N ALA A 85 3.44 2.16 -2.32
CA ALA A 85 3.57 2.06 -0.87
C ALA A 85 2.96 0.76 -0.34
N GLY A 86 3.04 0.54 0.97
CA GLY A 86 2.44 -0.61 1.62
C GLY A 86 1.07 -0.23 2.16
N LEU A 87 0.04 -1.00 1.82
CA LEU A 87 -1.27 -0.91 2.45
C LEU A 87 -1.62 -2.28 3.04
N GLU A 88 -2.29 -2.28 4.18
CA GLU A 88 -2.77 -3.49 4.85
C GLU A 88 -3.77 -4.26 3.98
N CYS A 89 -4.43 -3.60 3.01
CA CYS A 89 -5.32 -4.24 2.03
C CYS A 89 -4.66 -5.42 1.30
N GLY A 90 -3.33 -5.39 1.06
CA GLY A 90 -2.62 -6.53 0.47
C GLY A 90 -2.59 -7.76 1.39
N ILE A 91 -2.48 -7.54 2.70
CA ILE A 91 -2.48 -8.60 3.71
C ILE A 91 -3.90 -9.07 4.00
N ILE A 92 -4.84 -8.13 4.15
CA ILE A 92 -6.25 -8.41 4.45
C ILE A 92 -6.89 -9.20 3.29
N GLY A 93 -6.71 -8.74 2.04
CA GLY A 93 -7.25 -9.43 0.87
C GLY A 93 -6.68 -10.84 0.66
N GLY A 94 -5.41 -11.04 1.02
CA GLY A 94 -4.80 -12.38 1.00
C GLY A 94 -5.43 -13.35 2.01
N LYS A 95 -5.94 -12.84 3.14
CA LYS A 95 -6.63 -13.65 4.16
C LYS A 95 -8.13 -13.84 3.89
N TYR A 96 -8.76 -12.89 3.21
CA TYR A 96 -10.19 -12.92 2.90
C TYR A 96 -10.43 -12.87 1.39
N PRO A 97 -10.23 -13.98 0.66
CA PRO A 97 -10.50 -14.04 -0.77
C PRO A 97 -11.98 -13.73 -1.03
N GLY A 98 -12.24 -12.73 -1.87
CA GLY A 98 -13.60 -12.26 -2.18
C GLY A 98 -14.10 -11.08 -1.34
N LEU A 99 -13.32 -10.60 -0.37
CA LEU A 99 -13.59 -9.32 0.27
C LEU A 99 -13.31 -8.19 -0.72
N ASP A 100 -14.36 -7.47 -1.12
CA ASP A 100 -14.24 -6.26 -1.92
C ASP A 100 -13.77 -5.09 -1.04
N MET A 101 -12.73 -4.39 -1.47
CA MET A 101 -11.99 -3.44 -0.64
C MET A 101 -11.65 -2.17 -1.41
N ILE A 102 -11.51 -1.08 -0.66
CA ILE A 102 -11.06 0.21 -1.16
C ILE A 102 -10.34 0.96 -0.05
N SER A 103 -9.38 1.80 -0.41
CA SER A 103 -8.64 2.66 0.52
C SER A 103 -8.83 4.11 0.11
N PHE A 104 -9.19 4.95 1.08
CA PHE A 104 -9.37 6.38 0.92
C PHE A 104 -9.17 7.06 2.27
N GLY A 105 -8.87 8.36 2.27
CA GLY A 105 -8.59 9.10 3.50
C GLY A 105 -8.44 10.60 3.27
N PRO A 106 -8.27 11.38 4.35
CA PRO A 106 -7.98 12.81 4.26
C PRO A 106 -6.56 13.05 3.71
N THR A 107 -6.27 14.31 3.40
CA THR A 107 -4.93 14.72 2.96
C THR A 107 -4.00 14.84 4.16
N ILE A 108 -3.01 13.95 4.22
CA ILE A 108 -1.93 13.95 5.21
C ILE A 108 -0.62 14.25 4.48
N SER A 109 0.17 15.19 4.99
CA SER A 109 1.48 15.57 4.46
C SER A 109 2.59 15.12 5.40
N TYR A 110 3.70 14.67 4.82
CA TYR A 110 4.90 14.23 5.54
C TYR A 110 4.67 13.11 6.59
N PRO A 111 3.84 12.09 6.30
CA PRO A 111 3.64 10.99 7.23
C PRO A 111 4.99 10.32 7.56
N HIS A 112 5.12 9.83 8.80
CA HIS A 112 6.36 9.21 9.32
C HIS A 112 7.52 10.18 9.57
N SER A 113 7.24 11.48 9.67
CA SER A 113 8.23 12.48 10.05
C SER A 113 7.70 13.34 11.20
N PRO A 114 8.57 14.03 11.96
CA PRO A 114 8.13 15.03 12.94
C PRO A 114 7.30 16.18 12.32
N ASP A 115 7.37 16.36 11.00
CA ASP A 115 6.61 17.38 10.25
C ASP A 115 5.22 16.89 9.80
N GLU A 116 4.81 15.70 10.25
CA GLU A 116 3.52 15.11 9.90
C GLU A 116 2.36 16.03 10.29
N LYS A 117 1.48 16.29 9.32
CA LYS A 117 0.31 17.15 9.50
C LYS A 117 -0.85 16.73 8.62
N VAL A 118 -2.06 16.99 9.11
CA VAL A 118 -3.31 16.74 8.41
C VAL A 118 -3.98 18.05 8.01
N GLU A 119 -4.55 18.09 6.82
CA GLU A 119 -5.32 19.24 6.34
C GLU A 119 -6.75 19.15 6.87
N ILE A 120 -7.15 20.07 7.74
CA ILE A 120 -8.40 20.00 8.52
C ILE A 120 -9.65 19.97 7.62
N ALA A 121 -9.71 20.77 6.55
CA ALA A 121 -10.87 20.78 5.66
C ALA A 121 -11.07 19.42 4.95
N SER A 122 -9.97 18.73 4.61
CA SER A 122 -10.00 17.41 3.99
C SER A 122 -10.53 16.32 4.93
N VAL A 123 -10.44 16.52 6.25
CA VAL A 123 -11.02 15.60 7.25
C VAL A 123 -12.55 15.67 7.20
N ALA A 124 -13.13 16.87 7.16
CA ALA A 124 -14.58 17.04 7.00
C ALA A 124 -15.05 16.43 5.68
N LYS A 125 -14.32 16.69 4.59
CA LYS A 125 -14.60 16.10 3.28
C LYS A 125 -14.54 14.57 3.30
N PHE A 126 -13.51 14.00 3.91
CA PHE A 126 -13.38 12.54 4.09
C PHE A 126 -14.58 11.97 4.85
N TYR A 127 -15.00 12.61 5.93
CA TYR A 127 -16.10 12.16 6.76
C TYR A 127 -17.43 12.20 6.01
N ASP A 128 -17.73 13.31 5.32
CA ASP A 128 -18.93 13.43 4.50
C ASP A 128 -18.98 12.35 3.41
N PHE A 129 -17.83 12.08 2.78
CA PHE A 129 -17.71 11.04 1.78
C PHE A 129 -17.96 9.64 2.35
N LEU A 130 -17.34 9.32 3.50
CA LEU A 130 -17.57 8.07 4.22
C LEU A 130 -19.06 7.87 4.53
N VAL A 131 -19.69 8.88 5.15
CA VAL A 131 -21.10 8.80 5.57
C VAL A 131 -22.02 8.67 4.35
N HIS A 132 -21.77 9.44 3.28
CA HIS A 132 -22.56 9.35 2.06
C HIS A 132 -22.44 7.97 1.41
N THR A 133 -21.24 7.41 1.32
CA THR A 133 -21.04 6.05 0.80
C THR A 133 -21.79 5.03 1.65
N LEU A 134 -21.69 5.10 2.98
CA LEU A 134 -22.39 4.17 3.88
C LEU A 134 -23.92 4.24 3.77
N ARG A 135 -24.48 5.43 3.49
CA ARG A 135 -25.92 5.61 3.25
C ARG A 135 -26.39 5.04 1.91
N ASN A 136 -25.49 4.90 0.95
CA ASN A 136 -25.78 4.48 -0.42
C ASN A 136 -25.09 3.16 -0.79
N VAL A 137 -24.82 2.31 0.20
CA VAL A 137 -24.26 0.97 -0.06
C VAL A 137 -25.27 0.17 -0.89
N PRO A 138 -24.85 -0.51 -1.97
CA PRO A 138 -25.74 -1.35 -2.76
C PRO A 138 -26.42 -2.42 -1.91
N GLU A 139 -27.72 -2.63 -2.13
CA GLU A 139 -28.42 -3.79 -1.59
C GLU A 139 -27.86 -5.09 -2.21
N LYS A 140 -27.86 -6.17 -1.43
CA LYS A 140 -27.36 -7.49 -1.86
C LYS A 140 -28.36 -8.24 -2.74
#